data_AF-A0A845S280-F1
#
_entry.id   AF-A0A845S280-F1
#
_cell.length_a   1.000
_cell.length_b   1.000
_cell.length_c   1.000
_cell.angle_alpha   90.00
_cell.angle_beta   90.00
_cell.angle_gamma   90.00
#
_symmetry.space_group_name_H-M   'P 1'
#
loop_
_entity.id
_entity.type
_entity.pdbx_description
1 polymer ?
#
loop_
_entity_poly.entity_id
_entity_poly.type
_entity_poly.pdbx_seq_one_letter_code
_entity_poly.pdbx_strand_id
1 'polypeptide(L)'
;NFLFLRGDSHAQYEIRVYAEKMLDTVKKWVPITHAAFLDYRVGAAHLSSKGLKIVKSMVNGNKVGYEDSGLSKREWNELMEVIDKKNLIVS
;
A
#
# COMPACT_ATOMS: atom_id res chain seq x y z
N ASN A 1 15.68 -0.53 -9.71
CA ASN A 1 15.93 -0.76 -8.26
C ASN A 1 16.46 0.49 -7.53
N PHE A 2 17.38 1.27 -8.11
CA PHE A 2 17.93 2.48 -7.47
C PHE A 2 16.89 3.51 -6.98
N LEU A 3 15.93 3.90 -7.83
CA LEU A 3 14.87 4.88 -7.48
C LEU A 3 13.96 4.39 -6.34
N PHE A 4 13.77 3.07 -6.22
CA PHE A 4 12.93 2.45 -5.20
C PHE A 4 13.52 2.65 -3.80
N LEU A 5 14.81 2.36 -3.63
CA LEU A 5 15.51 2.48 -2.34
C LEU A 5 15.73 3.94 -1.90
N ARG A 6 15.74 4.88 -2.85
CA ARG A 6 16.04 6.29 -2.59
C ARG A 6 14.81 7.19 -2.54
N GLY A 7 13.67 6.75 -3.07
CA GLY A 7 12.38 7.42 -2.94
C GLY A 7 11.59 7.03 -1.68
N ASP A 8 12.07 6.06 -0.90
CA ASP A 8 11.43 5.61 0.34
C ASP A 8 11.45 6.71 1.43
N SER A 9 10.43 6.75 2.29
CA SER A 9 10.34 7.73 3.38
C SER A 9 11.43 7.59 4.43
N HIS A 10 12.09 6.44 4.52
CA HIS A 10 13.24 6.18 5.40
C HIS A 10 14.58 6.58 4.76
N ALA A 11 14.59 6.98 3.49
CA ALA A 11 15.78 7.52 2.84
C ALA A 11 16.02 8.98 3.26
N GLN A 12 17.30 9.38 3.30
CA GLN A 12 17.70 10.74 3.64
C GLN A 12 17.03 11.77 2.70
N TYR A 13 16.55 12.89 3.24
CA TYR A 13 15.72 13.85 2.49
C TYR A 13 16.31 14.28 1.15
N GLU A 14 17.61 14.59 1.12
CA GLU A 14 18.30 15.08 -0.07
C GLU A 14 18.25 14.07 -1.22
N ILE A 15 18.47 12.79 -0.95
CA ILE A 15 18.48 11.75 -1.99
C ILE A 15 17.08 11.45 -2.52
N ARG A 16 16.04 11.71 -1.72
CA ARG A 16 14.64 11.60 -2.13
C ARG A 16 14.25 12.68 -3.14
N VAL A 17 14.70 13.92 -2.92
CA VAL A 17 14.47 15.04 -3.87
C VAL A 17 15.14 14.76 -5.22
N TYR A 18 16.35 14.19 -5.21
CA TYR A 18 17.01 13.76 -6.45
C TYR A 18 16.22 12.66 -7.17
N ALA A 19 15.73 11.65 -6.43
CA ALA A 19 14.92 10.58 -7.01
C ALA A 19 13.59 11.11 -7.61
N GLU A 20 12.95 12.08 -6.97
CA GLU A 20 11.75 12.75 -7.48
C GLU A 20 12.02 13.49 -8.81
N LYS A 21 13.12 14.23 -8.91
CA LYS A 21 13.50 14.91 -10.17
C LYS A 21 13.85 13.95 -11.29
N MET A 22 14.45 12.80 -10.97
CA MET A 22 14.66 11.73 -11.95
C MET A 22 13.33 11.13 -12.41
N LEU A 23 12.38 10.91 -11.50
CA LEU A 23 11.03 10.42 -11.84
C LEU A 23 10.27 11.39 -12.76
N ASP A 24 10.38 12.70 -12.55
CA ASP A 24 9.80 13.71 -13.45
C ASP A 24 10.34 13.58 -14.88
N THR A 25 11.62 13.24 -15.03
CA THR A 25 12.26 13.03 -16.34
C THR A 25 11.76 11.74 -16.98
N VAL A 26 11.70 10.65 -16.22
CA VAL A 26 11.19 9.35 -16.68
C VAL A 26 9.72 9.46 -17.10
N LYS A 27 8.89 10.23 -16.38
CA LYS A 27 7.49 10.51 -16.74
C LYS A 27 7.35 11.15 -18.11
N LYS A 28 8.23 12.12 -18.43
CA LYS A 28 8.21 12.83 -19.72
C LYS A 28 8.67 11.95 -20.88
N TRP A 29 9.57 11.00 -20.64
CA TRP A 29 10.18 10.19 -21.70
C TRP A 29 9.46 8.86 -21.94
N VAL A 30 8.98 8.21 -20.88
CA VAL A 30 8.35 6.88 -20.91
C VAL A 30 7.12 6.83 -19.97
N PRO A 31 6.02 7.53 -20.32
CA PRO A 31 4.87 7.73 -19.43
C PRO A 31 4.17 6.43 -19.01
N ILE A 32 4.11 5.42 -19.89
CA ILE A 32 3.49 4.12 -19.60
C ILE A 32 4.30 3.35 -18.55
N THR A 33 5.62 3.29 -18.72
CA THR A 33 6.53 2.64 -17.75
C THR A 33 6.53 3.37 -16.41
N HIS A 34 6.46 4.70 -16.42
CA HIS A 34 6.33 5.50 -15.21
C HIS A 34 5.01 5.23 -14.48
N ALA A 35 3.89 5.13 -15.19
CA ALA A 35 2.59 4.80 -14.59
C ALA A 35 2.61 3.40 -13.97
N ALA A 36 3.11 2.40 -14.69
CA ALA A 36 3.28 1.04 -14.15
C ALA A 36 4.20 1.03 -12.92
N PHE A 37 5.30 1.79 -12.95
CA PHE A 37 6.22 1.93 -11.81
C PHE A 37 5.55 2.59 -10.59
N LEU A 38 4.68 3.59 -10.81
CA LEU A 38 3.89 4.20 -9.73
C LEU A 38 2.80 3.28 -9.20
N ASP A 39 2.13 2.49 -10.05
CA ASP A 39 1.16 1.49 -9.60
C ASP A 39 1.79 0.47 -8.64
N TYR A 40 3.06 0.09 -8.85
CA TYR A 40 3.79 -0.74 -7.90
C TYR A 40 4.14 -0.03 -6.58
N ARG A 41 4.22 1.32 -6.57
CA ARG A 41 4.52 2.13 -5.37
C ARG A 41 3.26 2.55 -4.61
N VAL A 42 2.16 2.81 -5.32
CA VAL A 42 0.92 3.41 -4.82
C VAL A 42 -0.22 2.39 -4.72
N GLY A 43 -0.28 1.41 -5.63
CA GLY A 43 -1.32 0.38 -5.66
C GLY A 43 -1.04 -0.86 -4.82
N ALA A 44 0.19 -1.06 -4.36
CA ALA A 44 0.56 -2.19 -3.52
C ALA A 44 0.50 -1.82 -2.04
N ALA A 45 -0.69 -1.95 -1.43
CA ALA A 45 -0.75 -2.00 0.02
C ALA A 45 -0.09 -3.30 0.51
N HIS A 46 0.93 -3.19 1.37
CA HIS A 46 1.56 -4.34 2.00
C HIS A 46 0.62 -4.93 3.06
N LEU A 47 -0.14 -5.97 2.68
CA LEU A 47 -1.00 -6.70 3.60
C LEU A 47 -0.23 -7.81 4.32
N SER A 48 -0.45 -7.94 5.63
CA SER A 48 0.04 -9.11 6.37
C SER A 48 -0.61 -10.39 5.84
N SER A 49 0.02 -11.54 6.04
CA SER A 49 -0.54 -12.84 5.62
C SER A 49 -1.94 -13.10 6.20
N LYS A 50 -2.20 -12.64 7.44
CA LYS A 50 -3.52 -12.69 8.07
C LYS A 50 -4.51 -11.73 7.41
N GLY A 51 -4.10 -10.49 7.14
CA GLY A 51 -4.91 -9.50 6.42
C GLY A 51 -5.33 -9.98 5.03
N LEU A 52 -4.40 -10.60 4.29
CA LEU A 52 -4.70 -11.17 2.97
C LEU A 52 -5.75 -12.29 3.04
N LYS A 53 -5.74 -13.13 4.09
CA LYS A 53 -6.77 -14.17 4.28
C LYS A 53 -8.15 -13.54 4.52
N ILE A 54 -8.20 -12.47 5.32
CA ILE A 54 -9.45 -11.74 5.59
C ILE A 54 -10.00 -11.12 4.31
N VAL A 55 -9.16 -10.44 3.52
CA VAL A 55 -9.57 -9.85 2.23
C VAL A 55 -10.09 -10.93 1.29
N LYS A 56 -9.40 -12.07 1.15
CA LYS A 56 -9.89 -13.20 0.34
C LYS A 56 -11.26 -13.70 0.81
N SER A 57 -11.46 -13.80 2.12
CA SER A 57 -12.73 -14.24 2.70
C SER A 57 -13.87 -13.25 2.41
N MET A 58 -13.59 -11.94 2.54
CA MET A 58 -14.55 -10.87 2.25
C MET A 58 -14.92 -10.81 0.76
N VAL A 59 -13.95 -10.99 -0.14
CA VAL A 59 -14.18 -11.06 -1.60
C VAL A 59 -15.04 -12.27 -1.97
N ASN A 60 -14.91 -13.37 -1.23
CA ASN A 60 -15.76 -14.56 -1.38
C ASN A 60 -17.16 -14.40 -0.75
N GLY A 61 -17.51 -13.22 -0.24
CA GLY A 61 -18.83 -12.91 0.32
C GLY A 61 -19.02 -13.32 1.79
N ASN A 62 -17.97 -13.81 2.46
CA ASN A 62 -18.05 -14.12 3.89
C ASN A 62 -18.02 -12.83 4.71
N LYS A 63 -18.90 -12.75 5.72
CA LYS A 63 -18.83 -11.70 6.74
C LYS A 63 -17.75 -12.09 7.75
N VAL A 64 -16.66 -11.32 7.78
CA VAL A 64 -15.59 -11.46 8.77
C VAL A 64 -15.67 -10.29 9.73
N GLY A 65 -15.83 -10.57 11.03
CA GLY A 65 -15.76 -9.57 12.08
C GLY A 65 -14.35 -9.42 12.65
N TYR A 66 -14.13 -8.38 13.45
CA TYR A 66 -12.87 -8.17 14.18
C TYR A 66 -12.52 -9.37 15.08
N GLU A 67 -13.51 -9.92 15.78
CA GLU A 67 -13.33 -11.04 16.71
C GLU A 67 -12.82 -12.31 16.01
N ASP A 68 -13.27 -12.55 14.78
CA ASP A 68 -12.89 -13.72 13.98
C ASP A 68 -11.60 -13.51 13.17
N SER A 69 -11.08 -12.28 13.16
CA SER A 69 -9.96 -11.89 12.29
C SER A 69 -8.61 -12.45 12.76
N GLY A 70 -8.45 -12.67 14.07
CA GLY A 70 -7.16 -12.99 14.68
C GLY A 70 -6.09 -11.90 14.50
N LEU A 71 -6.51 -10.68 14.12
CA LEU A 71 -5.70 -9.47 14.07
C LEU A 71 -5.79 -8.70 15.39
N SER A 72 -4.74 -7.95 15.72
CA SER A 72 -4.87 -6.90 16.71
C SER A 72 -5.81 -5.80 16.19
N LYS A 73 -6.41 -5.03 17.11
CA LYS A 73 -7.28 -3.90 16.78
C LYS A 73 -6.64 -2.89 15.82
N ARG A 74 -5.34 -2.63 16.01
CA ARG A 74 -4.56 -1.74 15.15
C ARG A 74 -4.46 -2.29 13.73
N GLU A 75 -4.03 -3.54 13.58
CA GLU A 75 -3.91 -4.18 12.26
C GLU A 75 -5.27 -4.28 11.55
N TRP A 76 -6.34 -4.52 12.31
CA TRP A 76 -7.70 -4.54 11.77
C TRP A 76 -8.10 -3.18 11.22
N ASN A 77 -7.89 -2.10 11.98
CA ASN A 77 -8.23 -0.76 11.55
C ASN A 77 -7.38 -0.33 10.35
N GLU A 78 -6.06 -0.60 10.36
CA GLU A 78 -5.17 -0.35 9.21
C GLU A 78 -5.65 -1.11 7.96
N LEU A 79 -6.04 -2.39 8.11
CA LEU A 79 -6.59 -3.18 7.01
C LEU A 79 -7.89 -2.58 6.46
N MET A 80 -8.83 -2.24 7.34
CA MET A 80 -10.12 -1.66 6.95
C MET A 80 -9.97 -0.28 6.29
N GLU A 81 -8.99 0.52 6.70
CA GLU A 81 -8.66 1.77 6.03
C GLU A 81 -8.10 1.54 4.62
N VAL A 82 -7.18 0.58 4.46
CA VAL A 82 -6.57 0.23 3.18
C VAL A 82 -7.59 -0.24 2.15
N ILE A 83 -8.61 -1.00 2.57
CA ILE A 83 -9.65 -1.54 1.67
C ILE A 83 -10.93 -0.69 1.64
N ASP A 84 -10.90 0.52 2.23
CA ASP A 84 -12.00 1.48 2.29
C ASP A 84 -13.31 0.92 2.92
N LYS A 85 -13.16 0.18 4.02
CA LYS A 85 -14.24 -0.39 4.84
C LYS A 85 -14.32 0.27 6.21
N LYS A 86 -14.37 1.60 6.24
CA LYS A 86 -14.37 2.40 7.48
C LYS A 86 -15.52 2.08 8.45
N ASN A 87 -16.62 1.57 7.93
CA ASN A 87 -17.77 1.13 8.73
C ASN A 87 -17.49 -0.09 9.63
N LEU A 88 -16.35 -0.77 9.44
CA LEU A 88 -15.91 -1.92 10.22
C LEU A 88 -14.79 -1.58 11.23
N ILE A 89 -14.38 -0.32 11.31
CA ILE A 89 -13.35 0.13 12.27
C ILE A 89 -13.87 -0.01 13.70
N VAL A 90 -13.02 -0.49 14.60
CA VAL A 90 -13.34 -0.69 16.02
C VAL A 90 -12.63 0.37 16.86
N SER A 91 -13.39 1.15 17.66
CA SER A 91 -12.87 2.23 18.51
C SER A 91 -12.12 1.73 19.71
#